data_AF-A0A6A3L9U8-F1
#
_entry.id   AF-A0A6A3L9U8-F1
#
_cell.length_a   1.000
_cell.length_b   1.000
_cell.length_c   1.000
_cell.angle_alpha   90.00
_cell.angle_beta   90.00
_cell.angle_gamma   90.00
#
_symmetry.space_group_name_H-M   'P 1'
#
loop_
_entity.id
_entity.type
_entity.pdbx_description
1 polymer ?
#
loop_
_entity_poly.entity_id
_entity_poly.type
_entity_poly.pdbx_seq_one_letter_code
_entity_poly.pdbx_strand_id
1 'polypeptide(L)'
;MRRVLTVGCRGALVARAHFRAFSSRSSLPDGFRSPQAVADAVAAALAAETDPEGAARRRKSQAPADPNHAARLERRRLDGDVIATQSITGQQLMHPKNTPDWQLIKPEHFERVPTPKGWEAALEQLQKRIGVQFQDVTLLKSAMTHHGCLPMNPVPEDVPVVRLSNRSLEFLGDSVLGAAAAAYVYQMLPRHQEGQLSRAKSAIVKNETLSTISKELGITDLLLCPPEFEVASAAPLIVKGRVTIAAGALESLIGAIYLDQGMEAAMNFVATQILPRSVEYATRDVIWEPIVELQNLLQGHYYGHPVYKYLPAPVKASKYTVELYVKGRPILKATAPSYKQARGRAAEAAYWHFEKLLGPVP
;
A
#
# COMPACT_ATOMS: atom_id res chain seq x y z
N MET A 1 -35.73 70.21 7.39
CA MET A 1 -36.90 69.51 6.80
C MET A 1 -36.67 68.01 6.98
N ARG A 2 -37.15 67.38 8.06
CA ARG A 2 -38.37 66.54 8.10
C ARG A 2 -38.50 65.58 6.90
N ARG A 3 -38.25 64.28 7.08
CA ARG A 3 -39.28 63.29 7.49
C ARG A 3 -38.65 61.91 7.77
N VAL A 4 -38.99 61.42 8.96
CA VAL A 4 -38.95 60.02 9.42
C VAL A 4 -40.13 59.28 8.80
N LEU A 5 -39.95 58.02 8.38
CA LEU A 5 -41.01 57.03 8.22
C LEU A 5 -40.44 55.61 8.37
N THR A 6 -40.91 54.94 9.42
CA THR A 6 -40.78 53.52 9.76
C THR A 6 -41.75 52.66 8.97
N VAL A 7 -41.32 51.49 8.46
CA VAL A 7 -42.01 50.18 8.24
C VAL A 7 -40.89 49.24 7.73
N GLY A 8 -40.71 47.96 8.03
CA GLY A 8 -41.47 46.89 8.68
C GLY A 8 -40.89 45.56 8.14
N CYS A 9 -40.73 44.57 9.00
CA CYS A 9 -40.17 43.24 8.68
C CYS A 9 -40.93 42.52 7.55
N ARG A 10 -40.19 41.88 6.61
CA ARG A 10 -40.47 40.52 6.07
C ARG A 10 -39.44 40.11 4.99
N GLY A 11 -38.90 38.90 5.18
CA GLY A 11 -38.70 37.89 4.13
C GLY A 11 -37.50 38.02 3.19
N ALA A 12 -36.47 37.19 3.41
CA ALA A 12 -35.61 36.69 2.34
C ALA A 12 -35.33 35.20 2.58
N LEU A 13 -35.84 34.37 1.66
CA LEU A 13 -35.70 32.93 1.60
C LEU A 13 -34.25 32.52 1.27
N VAL A 14 -33.71 31.58 2.05
CA VAL A 14 -32.51 30.81 1.69
C VAL A 14 -32.97 29.44 1.19
N ALA A 15 -32.81 29.19 -0.11
CA ALA A 15 -33.03 27.89 -0.71
C ALA A 15 -31.83 26.97 -0.42
N ARG A 16 -32.05 25.95 0.42
CA ARG A 16 -31.14 24.80 0.58
C ARG A 16 -31.68 23.65 -0.25
N ALA A 17 -30.90 23.21 -1.24
CA ALA A 17 -31.19 22.05 -2.07
C ALA A 17 -31.11 20.76 -1.23
N HIS A 18 -32.19 19.98 -1.28
CA HIS A 18 -32.31 18.66 -0.68
C HIS A 18 -31.60 17.60 -1.53
N PHE A 19 -30.54 16.98 -1.00
CA PHE A 19 -30.12 15.65 -1.44
C PHE A 19 -30.84 14.61 -0.58
N ARG A 20 -31.80 13.88 -1.19
CA ARG A 20 -32.43 12.70 -0.60
C ARG A 20 -31.51 11.49 -0.81
N ALA A 21 -30.91 11.00 0.26
CA ALA A 21 -30.31 9.67 0.29
C ALA A 21 -31.43 8.62 0.42
N PHE A 22 -31.58 7.77 -0.58
CA PHE A 22 -32.39 6.56 -0.50
C PHE A 22 -31.61 5.51 0.29
N SER A 23 -32.10 5.18 1.49
CA SER A 23 -31.63 4.07 2.32
C SER A 23 -32.69 2.97 2.27
N SER A 24 -32.38 1.86 1.62
CA SER A 24 -33.07 0.59 1.84
C SER A 24 -32.12 -0.36 2.59
N ARG A 25 -32.11 -0.26 3.91
CA ARG A 25 -31.60 -1.30 4.83
C ARG A 25 -32.71 -1.62 5.82
N SER A 26 -33.50 -2.63 5.49
CA SER A 26 -34.56 -3.17 6.34
C SER A 26 -34.13 -4.55 6.85
N SER A 27 -33.40 -4.59 7.96
CA SER A 27 -33.29 -5.77 8.85
C SER A 27 -32.42 -5.50 10.09
N LEU A 28 -32.46 -4.30 10.69
CA LEU A 28 -31.83 -4.07 12.00
C LEU A 28 -32.82 -3.39 12.97
N PRO A 29 -32.90 -3.85 14.23
CA PRO A 29 -33.79 -3.26 15.24
C PRO A 29 -33.48 -1.78 15.48
N ASP A 30 -34.49 -1.03 15.92
CA ASP A 30 -34.61 0.44 15.82
C ASP A 30 -33.49 1.29 16.45
N GLY A 31 -32.52 0.70 17.16
CA GLY A 31 -31.35 1.39 17.71
C GLY A 31 -30.14 1.54 16.77
N PHE A 32 -30.09 0.81 15.64
CA PHE A 32 -28.88 0.73 14.80
C PHE A 32 -29.02 1.42 13.43
N ARG A 33 -29.60 2.62 13.39
CA ARG A 33 -29.87 3.34 12.13
C ARG A 33 -28.85 4.43 11.75
N SER A 34 -27.87 4.76 12.60
CA SER A 34 -26.78 5.67 12.23
C SER A 34 -25.43 5.23 12.82
N PRO A 35 -24.29 5.44 12.12
CA PRO A 35 -22.96 5.12 12.65
C PRO A 35 -22.67 5.77 14.00
N GLN A 36 -23.19 6.98 14.21
CA GLN A 36 -23.10 7.68 15.49
C GLN A 36 -23.92 6.99 16.57
N ALA A 37 -25.14 6.55 16.29
CA ALA A 37 -25.96 5.81 17.25
C ALA A 37 -25.33 4.48 17.66
N VAL A 38 -24.63 3.80 16.74
CA VAL A 38 -23.85 2.60 17.06
C VAL A 38 -22.67 2.94 17.96
N ALA A 39 -21.92 4.00 17.64
CA ALA A 39 -20.81 4.45 18.47
C ALA A 39 -21.27 4.88 19.87
N ASP A 40 -22.38 5.61 19.95
CA ASP A 40 -22.98 6.07 21.21
C ASP A 40 -23.53 4.89 22.02
N ALA A 41 -24.16 3.90 21.37
CA ALA A 41 -24.63 2.68 22.02
C ALA A 41 -23.47 1.83 22.57
N VAL A 42 -22.39 1.71 21.81
CA VAL A 42 -21.17 1.02 22.27
C VAL A 42 -20.52 1.80 23.42
N ALA A 43 -20.42 3.13 23.33
CA ALA A 43 -19.89 3.98 24.40
C ALA A 43 -20.76 3.89 25.67
N ALA A 44 -22.08 3.89 25.53
CA ALA A 44 -23.01 3.72 26.64
C ALA A 44 -22.92 2.33 27.27
N ALA A 45 -22.77 1.27 26.47
CA ALA A 45 -22.57 -0.09 26.97
C ALA A 45 -21.26 -0.23 27.75
N LEU A 46 -20.16 0.30 27.22
CA LEU A 46 -18.86 0.31 27.88
C LEU A 46 -18.88 1.17 29.17
N ALA A 47 -19.55 2.32 29.14
CA ALA A 47 -19.70 3.18 30.32
C ALA A 47 -20.52 2.48 31.43
N ALA A 48 -21.58 1.76 31.05
CA ALA A 48 -22.41 0.99 31.96
C ALA A 48 -21.68 -0.22 32.59
N GLU A 49 -20.68 -0.77 31.91
CA GLU A 49 -19.81 -1.83 32.46
C GLU A 49 -18.76 -1.28 33.45
N THR A 50 -18.42 0.02 33.35
CA THR A 50 -17.42 0.68 34.21
C THR A 50 -17.98 1.40 35.43
N ASP A 51 -19.31 1.46 35.62
CA ASP A 51 -19.95 2.12 36.75
C ASP A 51 -20.19 1.17 37.95
N PRO A 52 -19.42 1.29 39.05
CA PRO A 52 -19.53 0.41 40.21
C PRO A 52 -20.85 0.61 41.00
N GLU A 53 -21.53 1.76 40.90
CA GLU A 53 -22.75 2.04 41.67
C GLU A 53 -24.03 1.48 40.99
N GLY A 54 -24.05 1.41 39.65
CA GLY A 54 -25.13 0.78 38.89
C GLY A 54 -25.22 -0.74 39.05
N ALA A 55 -24.08 -1.41 39.26
CA ALA A 55 -23.98 -2.85 39.46
C ALA A 55 -24.65 -3.32 40.77
N ALA A 56 -24.63 -2.49 41.82
CA ALA A 56 -25.23 -2.80 43.12
C ALA A 56 -26.76 -2.79 43.10
N ARG A 57 -27.39 -1.95 42.26
CA ARG A 57 -28.86 -1.91 42.12
C ARG A 57 -29.42 -3.12 41.36
N ARG A 58 -28.67 -3.70 40.42
CA ARG A 58 -29.11 -4.91 39.66
C ARG A 58 -28.99 -6.21 40.45
N ARG A 59 -28.09 -6.30 41.43
CA ARG A 59 -27.93 -7.49 42.29
C ARG A 59 -29.14 -7.81 43.19
N LYS A 60 -30.09 -6.88 43.38
CA LYS A 60 -31.29 -7.11 44.20
C LYS A 60 -32.51 -7.63 43.44
N SER A 61 -32.49 -7.69 42.10
CA SER A 61 -33.67 -8.07 41.31
C SER A 61 -33.45 -9.22 40.32
N GLN A 62 -32.29 -9.87 40.33
CA GLN A 62 -32.04 -11.06 39.51
C GLN A 62 -31.74 -12.28 40.41
N ALA A 63 -32.46 -13.38 40.14
CA ALA A 63 -32.18 -14.70 40.69
C ALA A 63 -30.69 -15.05 40.52
N PRO A 64 -30.10 -15.85 41.42
CA PRO A 64 -28.65 -16.03 41.47
C PRO A 64 -28.14 -16.56 40.12
N ALA A 65 -27.36 -15.73 39.43
CA ALA A 65 -26.61 -16.14 38.27
C ALA A 65 -25.49 -17.09 38.72
N ASP A 66 -25.38 -18.21 38.02
CA ASP A 66 -24.34 -19.23 38.16
C ASP A 66 -22.95 -18.57 38.29
N PRO A 67 -22.15 -18.88 39.35
CA PRO A 67 -20.83 -18.27 39.57
C PRO A 67 -19.81 -18.48 38.44
N ASN A 68 -20.13 -19.31 37.45
CA ASN A 68 -19.23 -19.70 36.38
C ASN A 68 -19.30 -18.84 35.10
N HIS A 69 -20.02 -17.71 35.10
CA HIS A 69 -20.08 -16.78 33.97
C HIS A 69 -19.64 -15.36 34.35
N ALA A 70 -18.39 -15.22 34.81
CA ALA A 70 -17.70 -13.96 34.63
C ALA A 70 -17.44 -13.82 33.11
N ALA A 71 -18.13 -12.90 32.45
CA ALA A 71 -17.92 -12.58 31.04
C ALA A 71 -16.52 -11.99 30.87
N ARG A 72 -15.53 -12.87 30.79
CA ARG A 72 -14.17 -12.57 30.38
C ARG A 72 -14.30 -12.12 28.93
N LEU A 73 -13.76 -10.96 28.59
CA LEU A 73 -13.52 -10.56 27.20
C LEU A 73 -12.48 -11.53 26.62
N GLU A 74 -12.91 -12.76 26.33
CA GLU A 74 -12.15 -13.67 25.49
C GLU A 74 -12.14 -13.04 24.11
N ARG A 75 -10.95 -12.71 23.61
CA ARG A 75 -10.78 -12.56 22.17
C ARG A 75 -11.31 -13.86 21.57
N ARG A 76 -12.51 -13.84 20.99
CA ARG A 76 -12.95 -14.94 20.14
C ARG A 76 -11.93 -15.02 19.01
N ARG A 77 -10.95 -15.91 19.16
CA ARG A 77 -10.24 -16.45 18.01
C ARG A 77 -11.32 -17.23 17.27
N LEU A 78 -11.83 -16.70 16.17
CA LEU A 78 -12.58 -17.54 15.27
C LEU A 78 -11.58 -18.58 14.76
N ASP A 79 -11.94 -19.86 14.72
CA ASP A 79 -11.02 -20.91 14.28
C ASP A 79 -10.48 -20.66 12.85
N GLY A 80 -11.18 -19.83 12.06
CA GLY A 80 -10.74 -19.33 10.74
C GLY A 80 -9.77 -18.13 10.75
N ASP A 81 -9.51 -17.51 11.90
CA ASP A 81 -8.58 -16.36 12.06
C ASP A 81 -7.17 -16.80 12.50
N VAL A 82 -6.93 -18.11 12.59
CA VAL A 82 -5.64 -18.70 12.95
C VAL A 82 -5.05 -19.37 11.72
N ILE A 83 -3.76 -19.17 11.46
CA ILE A 83 -3.04 -19.92 10.42
C ILE A 83 -3.27 -21.41 10.70
N ALA A 84 -3.97 -22.09 9.79
CA ALA A 84 -4.34 -23.48 9.97
C ALA A 84 -3.09 -24.34 10.21
N THR A 85 -3.23 -25.40 11.02
CA THR A 85 -2.17 -26.37 11.30
C THR A 85 -1.84 -27.27 10.11
N GLN A 86 -2.52 -27.08 8.97
CA GLN A 86 -2.27 -27.83 7.75
C GLN A 86 -0.90 -27.45 7.18
N SER A 87 -0.02 -28.44 7.05
CA SER A 87 1.29 -28.24 6.45
C SER A 87 1.19 -28.07 4.93
N ILE A 88 1.92 -27.08 4.39
CA ILE A 88 2.07 -26.85 2.95
C ILE A 88 3.50 -27.22 2.58
N THR A 89 3.66 -28.07 1.57
CA THR A 89 4.97 -28.48 1.07
C THR A 89 5.59 -27.42 0.15
N GLY A 90 6.92 -27.46 -0.05
CA GLY A 90 7.59 -26.57 -1.01
C GLY A 90 7.06 -26.72 -2.44
N GLN A 91 6.69 -27.94 -2.86
CA GLN A 91 6.07 -28.18 -4.18
C GLN A 91 4.70 -27.51 -4.31
N GLN A 92 3.90 -27.49 -3.25
CA GLN A 92 2.61 -26.79 -3.24
C GLN A 92 2.80 -25.26 -3.25
N LEU A 93 3.86 -24.74 -2.64
CA LEU A 93 4.23 -23.32 -2.78
C LEU A 93 4.72 -23.00 -4.20
N MET A 94 5.41 -23.91 -4.87
CA MET A 94 5.82 -23.69 -6.27
C MET A 94 4.64 -23.77 -7.23
N HIS A 95 3.63 -24.59 -6.93
CA HIS A 95 2.47 -24.86 -7.78
C HIS A 95 1.15 -24.80 -6.98
N PRO A 96 0.72 -23.60 -6.54
CA PRO A 96 -0.46 -23.42 -5.69
C PRO A 96 -1.77 -23.92 -6.32
N LYS A 97 -1.83 -23.98 -7.65
CA LYS A 97 -2.95 -24.56 -8.42
C LYS A 97 -3.29 -26.00 -8.01
N ASN A 98 -2.29 -26.77 -7.57
CA ASN A 98 -2.48 -28.17 -7.18
C ASN A 98 -3.17 -28.31 -5.81
N THR A 99 -3.43 -27.20 -5.10
CA THR A 99 -4.08 -27.20 -3.79
C THR A 99 -5.22 -26.18 -3.76
N PRO A 100 -6.30 -26.33 -4.54
CA PRO A 100 -7.27 -25.24 -4.80
C PRO A 100 -8.23 -24.96 -3.64
N ASP A 101 -8.18 -25.68 -2.52
CA ASP A 101 -9.14 -25.53 -1.40
C ASP A 101 -9.21 -24.11 -0.84
N TRP A 102 -8.14 -23.31 -1.03
CA TRP A 102 -8.11 -21.90 -0.65
C TRP A 102 -8.83 -20.98 -1.65
N GLN A 103 -9.13 -21.43 -2.86
CA GLN A 103 -9.71 -20.61 -3.93
C GLN A 103 -11.22 -20.49 -3.79
N LEU A 104 -11.65 -19.35 -3.26
CA LEU A 104 -13.06 -19.05 -3.01
C LEU A 104 -13.78 -18.51 -4.25
N ILE A 105 -13.04 -17.93 -5.21
CA ILE A 105 -13.64 -17.29 -6.38
C ILE A 105 -13.82 -18.29 -7.51
N LYS A 106 -15.04 -18.33 -8.05
CA LYS A 106 -15.44 -19.17 -9.18
C LYS A 106 -15.85 -18.30 -10.38
N PRO A 107 -15.85 -18.85 -11.61
CA PRO A 107 -16.28 -18.09 -12.79
C PRO A 107 -17.67 -17.45 -12.65
N GLU A 108 -18.63 -18.17 -12.05
CA GLU A 108 -20.01 -17.71 -11.77
C GLU A 108 -20.08 -16.43 -10.92
N HIS A 109 -19.06 -16.17 -10.09
CA HIS A 109 -19.01 -14.96 -9.27
C HIS A 109 -18.79 -13.68 -10.10
N PHE A 110 -18.19 -13.81 -11.28
CA PHE A 110 -17.98 -12.69 -12.20
C PHE A 110 -19.19 -12.35 -13.07
N GLU A 111 -20.21 -13.22 -13.14
CA GLU A 111 -21.45 -12.94 -13.86
C GLU A 111 -22.22 -11.74 -13.27
N ARG A 112 -21.98 -11.45 -11.98
CA ARG A 112 -22.63 -10.37 -11.25
C ARG A 112 -21.81 -9.09 -11.20
N VAL A 113 -20.58 -9.11 -11.72
CA VAL A 113 -19.71 -7.94 -11.76
C VAL A 113 -20.03 -7.13 -13.02
N PRO A 114 -20.38 -5.84 -12.91
CA PRO A 114 -20.63 -5.01 -14.08
C PRO A 114 -19.31 -4.81 -14.85
N THR A 115 -19.30 -5.22 -16.12
CA THR A 115 -18.12 -5.14 -16.99
C THR A 115 -18.42 -4.34 -18.26
N PRO A 116 -17.44 -3.58 -18.80
CA PRO A 116 -17.60 -2.87 -20.07
C PRO A 116 -17.84 -3.81 -21.24
N LYS A 117 -18.54 -3.34 -22.27
CA LYS A 117 -18.72 -4.11 -23.52
C LYS A 117 -17.37 -4.41 -24.16
N GLY A 118 -17.15 -5.67 -24.53
CA GLY A 118 -15.91 -6.11 -25.17
C GLY A 118 -14.72 -6.32 -24.21
N TRP A 119 -14.92 -6.21 -22.90
CA TRP A 119 -13.85 -6.37 -21.91
C TRP A 119 -13.16 -7.74 -22.00
N GLU A 120 -13.92 -8.82 -22.16
CA GLU A 120 -13.35 -10.17 -22.27
C GLU A 120 -12.44 -10.33 -23.50
N ALA A 121 -12.85 -9.80 -24.65
CA ALA A 121 -12.03 -9.81 -25.87
C ALA A 121 -10.75 -8.98 -25.68
N ALA A 122 -10.82 -7.89 -24.92
CA ALA A 122 -9.67 -7.07 -24.59
C ALA A 122 -8.71 -7.77 -23.60
N LEU A 123 -9.23 -8.54 -22.64
CA LEU A 123 -8.44 -9.43 -21.79
C LEU A 123 -7.73 -10.53 -22.61
N GLU A 124 -8.39 -11.08 -23.63
CA GLU A 124 -7.76 -12.03 -24.57
C GLU A 124 -6.60 -11.39 -25.34
N GLN A 125 -6.75 -10.13 -25.78
CA GLN A 125 -5.68 -9.38 -26.42
C GLN A 125 -4.53 -9.09 -25.44
N LEU A 126 -4.83 -8.77 -24.18
CA LEU A 126 -3.82 -8.60 -23.14
C LEU A 126 -2.99 -9.86 -22.98
N GLN A 127 -3.62 -11.04 -22.85
CA GLN A 127 -2.94 -12.33 -22.73
C GLN A 127 -1.95 -12.58 -23.88
N LYS A 128 -2.35 -12.27 -25.12
CA LYS A 128 -1.47 -12.35 -26.30
C LYS A 128 -0.30 -11.37 -26.19
N ARG A 129 -0.56 -10.13 -25.79
CA ARG A 129 0.46 -9.07 -25.66
C ARG A 129 1.50 -9.38 -24.59
N ILE A 130 1.08 -9.90 -23.44
CA ILE A 130 1.98 -10.23 -22.33
C ILE A 130 2.64 -11.60 -22.48
N GLY A 131 2.22 -12.40 -23.46
CA GLY A 131 2.75 -13.74 -23.71
C GLY A 131 2.32 -14.78 -22.66
N VAL A 132 1.20 -14.56 -21.96
CA VAL A 132 0.68 -15.46 -20.92
C VAL A 132 -0.77 -15.79 -21.23
N GLN A 133 -1.05 -17.08 -21.42
CA GLN A 133 -2.42 -17.60 -21.60
C GLN A 133 -2.87 -18.23 -20.29
N PHE A 134 -3.90 -17.66 -19.67
CA PHE A 134 -4.47 -18.16 -18.42
C PHE A 134 -5.30 -19.41 -18.66
N GLN A 135 -5.14 -20.39 -17.77
CA GLN A 135 -6.04 -21.55 -17.72
C GLN A 135 -7.32 -21.20 -16.96
N ASP A 136 -7.20 -20.45 -15.86
CA ASP A 136 -8.32 -19.84 -15.15
C ASP A 136 -8.34 -18.31 -15.35
N VAL A 137 -9.14 -17.86 -16.32
CA VAL A 137 -9.32 -16.44 -16.64
C VAL A 137 -9.96 -15.67 -15.48
N THR A 138 -10.59 -16.35 -14.51
CA THR A 138 -11.16 -15.72 -13.30
C THR A 138 -10.08 -14.99 -12.50
N LEU A 139 -8.88 -15.55 -12.42
CA LEU A 139 -7.73 -14.92 -11.75
C LEU A 139 -7.32 -13.61 -12.46
N LEU A 140 -7.32 -13.61 -13.79
CA LEU A 140 -7.05 -12.41 -14.58
C LEU A 140 -8.15 -11.36 -14.38
N LYS A 141 -9.42 -11.77 -14.41
CA LYS A 141 -10.56 -10.85 -14.14
C LYS A 141 -10.44 -10.23 -12.75
N SER A 142 -10.10 -11.01 -11.72
CA SER A 142 -9.84 -10.50 -10.37
C SER A 142 -8.66 -9.53 -10.33
N ALA A 143 -7.54 -9.84 -10.99
CA ALA A 143 -6.39 -8.93 -11.05
C ALA A 143 -6.74 -7.58 -11.71
N MET A 144 -7.64 -7.60 -12.69
CA MET A 144 -8.12 -6.41 -13.41
C MET A 144 -9.34 -5.73 -12.75
N THR A 145 -9.69 -6.11 -11.52
CA THR A 145 -10.83 -5.53 -10.78
C THR A 145 -10.35 -4.90 -9.47
N HIS A 146 -10.26 -3.57 -9.43
CA HIS A 146 -9.84 -2.86 -8.22
C HIS A 146 -10.91 -2.95 -7.12
N HIS A 147 -10.53 -3.26 -5.88
CA HIS A 147 -11.49 -3.40 -4.76
C HIS A 147 -12.47 -2.22 -4.59
N GLY A 148 -12.05 -1.00 -4.90
CA GLY A 148 -12.90 0.19 -4.83
C GLY A 148 -14.04 0.25 -5.87
N CYS A 149 -14.02 -0.57 -6.92
CA CYS A 149 -15.12 -0.62 -7.90
C CYS A 149 -16.25 -1.56 -7.48
N LEU A 150 -16.14 -2.21 -6.32
CA LEU A 150 -17.14 -3.13 -5.75
C LEU A 150 -17.75 -2.51 -4.47
N PRO A 151 -18.66 -1.53 -4.59
CA PRO A 151 -19.23 -0.84 -3.43
C PRO A 151 -20.12 -1.73 -2.55
N MET A 152 -20.64 -2.83 -3.10
CA MET A 152 -21.37 -3.88 -2.39
C MET A 152 -20.79 -5.23 -2.78
N ASN A 153 -20.85 -6.22 -1.88
CA ASN A 153 -20.43 -7.58 -2.20
C ASN A 153 -21.45 -8.21 -3.16
N PRO A 154 -21.11 -8.47 -4.44
CA PRO A 154 -22.08 -9.02 -5.39
C PRO A 154 -22.23 -10.55 -5.26
N VAL A 155 -21.32 -11.17 -4.50
CA VAL A 155 -21.23 -12.61 -4.25
C VAL A 155 -21.84 -12.98 -2.89
N PRO A 156 -22.09 -14.28 -2.63
CA PRO A 156 -22.56 -14.77 -1.33
C PRO A 156 -21.77 -14.21 -0.13
N GLU A 157 -22.44 -14.08 1.03
CA GLU A 157 -21.88 -13.45 2.23
C GLU A 157 -20.62 -14.14 2.78
N ASP A 158 -20.41 -15.41 2.45
CA ASP A 158 -19.25 -16.21 2.85
C ASP A 158 -18.00 -15.93 2.01
N VAL A 159 -18.11 -15.23 0.87
CA VAL A 159 -16.98 -14.84 0.03
C VAL A 159 -16.57 -13.39 0.31
N PRO A 160 -15.38 -13.12 0.86
CA PRO A 160 -14.95 -11.75 1.11
C PRO A 160 -14.77 -10.95 -0.20
N VAL A 161 -15.27 -9.72 -0.25
CA VAL A 161 -15.13 -8.81 -1.42
C VAL A 161 -13.66 -8.60 -1.85
N VAL A 162 -12.74 -8.70 -0.89
CA VAL A 162 -11.28 -8.58 -1.09
C VAL A 162 -10.71 -9.74 -1.92
N ARG A 163 -11.42 -10.88 -1.97
CA ARG A 163 -11.04 -12.05 -2.78
C ARG A 163 -11.53 -11.94 -4.22
N LEU A 164 -12.69 -11.29 -4.45
CA LEU A 164 -13.21 -11.05 -5.80
C LEU A 164 -12.40 -9.98 -6.54
N SER A 165 -11.81 -9.06 -5.79
CA SER A 165 -10.97 -7.98 -6.29
C SER A 165 -9.48 -8.31 -6.26
N ASN A 166 -8.70 -7.42 -6.85
CA ASN A 166 -7.26 -7.54 -7.00
C ASN A 166 -6.47 -7.48 -5.68
N ARG A 167 -7.06 -6.99 -4.59
CA ARG A 167 -6.34 -6.66 -3.35
C ARG A 167 -5.56 -7.83 -2.73
N SER A 168 -6.14 -9.04 -2.74
CA SER A 168 -5.44 -10.22 -2.22
C SER A 168 -4.31 -10.68 -3.16
N LEU A 169 -4.52 -10.50 -4.46
CA LEU A 169 -3.53 -10.80 -5.50
C LEU A 169 -2.38 -9.80 -5.48
N GLU A 170 -2.65 -8.53 -5.23
CA GLU A 170 -1.67 -7.45 -5.06
C GLU A 170 -0.67 -7.81 -3.96
N PHE A 171 -1.15 -8.18 -2.78
CA PHE A 171 -0.31 -8.62 -1.66
C PHE A 171 0.62 -9.80 -2.05
N LEU A 172 0.06 -10.81 -2.71
CA LEU A 172 0.82 -11.98 -3.12
C LEU A 172 1.84 -11.65 -4.22
N GLY A 173 1.41 -10.88 -5.21
CA GLY A 173 2.20 -10.47 -6.35
C GLY A 173 3.34 -9.52 -6.00
N ASP A 174 3.14 -8.58 -5.06
CA ASP A 174 4.20 -7.74 -4.51
C ASP A 174 5.30 -8.60 -3.86
N SER A 175 4.93 -9.66 -3.13
CA SER A 175 5.89 -10.58 -2.54
C SER A 175 6.72 -11.33 -3.61
N VAL A 176 6.06 -11.81 -4.67
CA VAL A 176 6.74 -12.49 -5.80
C VAL A 176 7.64 -11.53 -6.56
N LEU A 177 7.14 -10.33 -6.91
CA LEU A 177 7.91 -9.27 -7.56
C LEU A 177 9.12 -8.86 -6.71
N GLY A 178 8.92 -8.71 -5.40
CA GLY A 178 9.95 -8.35 -4.45
C GLY A 178 11.06 -9.41 -4.34
N ALA A 179 10.70 -10.69 -4.40
CA ALA A 179 11.68 -11.79 -4.44
C ALA A 179 12.47 -11.80 -5.75
N ALA A 180 11.78 -11.67 -6.90
CA ALA A 180 12.41 -11.60 -8.22
C ALA A 180 13.36 -10.40 -8.34
N ALA A 181 12.92 -9.22 -7.91
CA ALA A 181 13.72 -8.00 -7.90
C ALA A 181 14.95 -8.12 -6.99
N ALA A 182 14.79 -8.69 -5.79
CA ALA A 182 15.91 -8.94 -4.88
C ALA A 182 16.96 -9.87 -5.49
N ALA A 183 16.51 -10.99 -6.07
CA ALA A 183 17.39 -11.95 -6.74
C ALA A 183 18.11 -11.33 -7.95
N TYR A 184 17.41 -10.49 -8.71
CA TYR A 184 17.97 -9.77 -9.85
C TYR A 184 19.05 -8.78 -9.42
N VAL A 185 18.77 -7.88 -8.48
CA VAL A 185 19.75 -6.87 -8.05
C VAL A 185 20.96 -7.51 -7.39
N TYR A 186 20.77 -8.58 -6.60
CA TYR A 186 21.89 -9.31 -5.99
C TYR A 186 22.86 -9.86 -7.04
N GLN A 187 22.34 -10.44 -8.12
CA GLN A 187 23.16 -10.99 -9.21
C GLN A 187 23.79 -9.90 -10.08
N MET A 188 23.07 -8.80 -10.35
CA MET A 188 23.55 -7.71 -11.22
C MET A 188 24.53 -6.76 -10.52
N LEU A 189 24.47 -6.69 -9.19
CA LEU A 189 25.26 -5.76 -8.37
C LEU A 189 26.11 -6.52 -7.32
N PRO A 190 26.97 -7.48 -7.71
CA PRO A 190 27.61 -8.42 -6.78
C PRO A 190 28.59 -7.78 -5.77
N ARG A 191 28.99 -6.52 -6.01
CA ARG A 191 29.88 -5.75 -5.14
C ARG A 191 29.14 -4.80 -4.19
N HIS A 192 27.82 -4.70 -4.31
CA HIS A 192 27.03 -3.78 -3.52
C HIS A 192 26.64 -4.40 -2.18
N GLN A 193 26.60 -3.55 -1.15
CA GLN A 193 26.19 -3.93 0.19
C GLN A 193 24.66 -3.95 0.34
N GLU A 194 24.17 -4.59 1.40
CA GLU A 194 22.73 -4.74 1.69
C GLU A 194 21.94 -3.43 1.51
N GLY A 195 22.38 -2.32 2.10
CA GLY A 195 21.67 -1.05 2.00
C GLY A 195 21.61 -0.48 0.57
N GLN A 196 22.62 -0.74 -0.27
CA GLN A 196 22.62 -0.36 -1.68
C GLN A 196 21.68 -1.27 -2.49
N LEU A 197 21.73 -2.59 -2.24
CA LEU A 197 20.84 -3.57 -2.86
C LEU A 197 19.37 -3.30 -2.53
N SER A 198 19.07 -2.97 -1.27
CA SER A 198 17.73 -2.60 -0.80
C SER A 198 17.20 -1.34 -1.48
N ARG A 199 18.07 -0.37 -1.80
CA ARG A 199 17.70 0.83 -2.58
C ARG A 199 17.52 0.51 -4.05
N ALA A 200 18.42 -0.26 -4.64
CA ALA A 200 18.31 -0.69 -6.04
C ALA A 200 17.00 -1.43 -6.27
N LYS A 201 16.68 -2.40 -5.38
CA LYS A 201 15.40 -3.12 -5.37
C LYS A 201 14.22 -2.15 -5.31
N SER A 202 14.21 -1.24 -4.33
CA SER A 202 13.13 -0.27 -4.16
C SER A 202 12.95 0.62 -5.39
N ALA A 203 14.03 1.03 -6.06
CA ALA A 203 13.97 1.87 -7.26
C ALA A 203 13.31 1.15 -8.45
N ILE A 204 13.62 -0.14 -8.66
CA ILE A 204 13.08 -0.92 -9.78
C ILE A 204 11.64 -1.41 -9.56
N VAL A 205 11.14 -1.44 -8.32
CA VAL A 205 9.77 -1.87 -7.98
C VAL A 205 8.88 -0.77 -7.39
N LYS A 206 9.28 0.50 -7.45
CA LYS A 206 8.43 1.60 -6.96
C LYS A 206 7.17 1.80 -7.82
N ASN A 207 6.11 2.32 -7.21
CA ASN A 207 4.80 2.51 -7.87
C ASN A 207 4.88 3.32 -9.17
N GLU A 208 5.74 4.35 -9.25
CA GLU A 208 5.88 5.16 -10.47
C GLU A 208 6.43 4.32 -11.64
N THR A 209 7.41 3.46 -11.35
CA THR A 209 8.00 2.53 -12.33
C THR A 209 6.95 1.52 -12.77
N LEU A 210 6.29 0.86 -11.80
CA LEU A 210 5.26 -0.15 -12.07
C LEU A 210 4.04 0.43 -12.80
N SER A 211 3.60 1.63 -12.45
CA SER A 211 2.52 2.32 -13.16
C SER A 211 2.89 2.64 -14.61
N THR A 212 4.14 2.95 -14.90
CA THR A 212 4.60 3.22 -16.27
C THR A 212 4.57 1.92 -17.08
N ILE A 213 5.12 0.84 -16.55
CA ILE A 213 5.08 -0.49 -17.17
C ILE A 213 3.63 -0.96 -17.39
N SER A 214 2.76 -0.77 -16.39
CA SER A 214 1.33 -1.11 -16.48
C SER A 214 0.63 -0.41 -17.65
N LYS A 215 0.97 0.86 -17.92
CA LYS A 215 0.45 1.60 -19.08
C LYS A 215 0.99 1.06 -20.39
N GLU A 216 2.27 0.76 -20.48
CA GLU A 216 2.86 0.21 -21.72
C GLU A 216 2.34 -1.18 -22.07
N LEU A 217 2.05 -2.00 -21.05
CA LEU A 217 1.39 -3.29 -21.25
C LEU A 217 -0.11 -3.13 -21.58
N GLY A 218 -0.67 -1.93 -21.42
CA GLY A 218 -2.09 -1.61 -21.59
C GLY A 218 -2.99 -2.26 -20.55
N ILE A 219 -2.45 -2.53 -19.35
CA ILE A 219 -3.23 -3.02 -18.20
C ILE A 219 -4.14 -1.90 -17.69
N THR A 220 -3.66 -0.65 -17.68
CA THR A 220 -4.41 0.50 -17.15
C THR A 220 -5.73 0.72 -17.90
N ASP A 221 -5.79 0.43 -19.20
CA ASP A 221 -6.99 0.63 -20.03
C ASP A 221 -8.07 -0.45 -19.80
N LEU A 222 -7.69 -1.56 -19.18
CA LEU A 222 -8.57 -2.71 -18.92
C LEU A 222 -9.00 -2.81 -17.46
N LEU A 223 -8.42 -1.98 -16.60
CA LEU A 223 -8.63 -2.03 -15.16
C LEU A 223 -9.99 -1.43 -14.80
N LEU A 224 -10.84 -2.22 -14.16
CA LEU A 224 -12.06 -1.73 -13.54
C LEU A 224 -11.67 -0.96 -12.28
N CYS A 225 -11.89 0.34 -12.27
CA CYS A 225 -11.52 1.23 -11.18
C CYS A 225 -12.67 2.18 -10.82
N PRO A 226 -12.63 2.84 -9.65
CA PRO A 226 -13.65 3.81 -9.29
C PRO A 226 -13.72 4.96 -10.31
N PRO A 227 -14.92 5.49 -10.63
CA PRO A 227 -15.11 6.51 -11.66
C PRO A 227 -14.21 7.75 -11.48
N GLU A 228 -13.89 8.11 -10.24
CA GLU A 228 -13.02 9.24 -9.90
C GLU A 228 -11.57 9.07 -10.39
N PHE A 229 -11.14 7.85 -10.71
CA PHE A 229 -9.79 7.55 -11.22
C PHE A 229 -9.76 7.20 -12.72
N GLU A 230 -10.92 7.01 -13.36
CA GLU A 230 -11.01 6.75 -14.81
C GLU A 230 -10.57 8.00 -15.61
N VAL A 231 -11.06 9.18 -15.22
CA VAL A 231 -10.82 10.43 -15.96
C VAL A 231 -9.47 11.05 -15.58
N ALA A 232 -8.76 11.56 -16.58
CA ALA A 232 -7.51 12.28 -16.35
C ALA A 232 -7.77 13.58 -15.58
N SER A 233 -7.02 13.79 -14.50
CA SER A 233 -7.11 15.01 -13.67
C SER A 233 -5.73 15.44 -13.25
N ALA A 234 -5.50 16.76 -13.21
CA ALA A 234 -4.28 17.35 -12.67
C ALA A 234 -4.27 17.40 -11.13
N ALA A 235 -5.36 17.01 -10.46
CA ALA A 235 -5.44 16.99 -9.01
C ALA A 235 -4.41 16.01 -8.43
N PRO A 236 -3.48 16.45 -7.55
CA PRO A 236 -2.36 15.60 -7.09
C PRO A 236 -2.79 14.28 -6.45
N LEU A 237 -3.91 14.27 -5.71
CA LEU A 237 -4.46 13.06 -5.08
C LEU A 237 -4.96 12.04 -6.12
N ILE A 238 -5.60 12.50 -7.21
CA ILE A 238 -6.09 11.63 -8.27
C ILE A 238 -4.92 11.06 -9.07
N VAL A 239 -3.92 11.90 -9.40
CA VAL A 239 -2.69 11.44 -10.08
C VAL A 239 -1.99 10.36 -9.26
N LYS A 240 -1.78 10.60 -7.97
CA LYS A 240 -1.16 9.61 -7.07
C LYS A 240 -2.00 8.34 -6.95
N GLY A 241 -3.32 8.47 -6.82
CA GLY A 241 -4.24 7.33 -6.77
C GLY A 241 -4.16 6.46 -8.02
N ARG A 242 -4.16 7.07 -9.21
CA ARG A 242 -4.01 6.35 -10.49
C ARG A 242 -2.69 5.61 -10.60
N VAL A 243 -1.59 6.19 -10.11
CA VAL A 243 -0.27 5.53 -10.05
C VAL A 243 -0.34 4.30 -9.15
N THR A 244 -0.85 4.43 -7.93
CA THR A 244 -0.99 3.30 -7.00
C THR A 244 -1.90 2.20 -7.56
N ILE A 245 -3.05 2.58 -8.16
CA ILE A 245 -4.01 1.63 -8.73
C ILE A 245 -3.39 0.86 -9.90
N ALA A 246 -2.67 1.54 -10.80
CA ALA A 246 -2.02 0.90 -11.94
C ALA A 246 -0.86 -0.02 -11.54
N ALA A 247 -0.07 0.38 -10.54
CA ALA A 247 0.99 -0.44 -9.95
C ALA A 247 0.42 -1.70 -9.28
N GLY A 248 -0.59 -1.53 -8.42
CA GLY A 248 -1.23 -2.65 -7.73
C GLY A 248 -1.91 -3.64 -8.69
N ALA A 249 -2.44 -3.18 -9.83
CA ALA A 249 -2.98 -4.06 -10.87
C ALA A 249 -1.88 -4.91 -11.55
N LEU A 250 -0.69 -4.33 -11.76
CA LEU A 250 0.45 -5.08 -12.30
C LEU A 250 0.96 -6.13 -11.30
N GLU A 251 1.06 -5.78 -10.02
CA GLU A 251 1.39 -6.73 -8.95
C GLU A 251 0.33 -7.84 -8.88
N SER A 252 -0.95 -7.47 -8.94
CA SER A 252 -2.05 -8.43 -8.94
C SER A 252 -2.00 -9.39 -10.12
N LEU A 253 -1.57 -8.92 -11.30
CA LEU A 253 -1.36 -9.78 -12.46
C LEU A 253 -0.24 -10.79 -12.19
N ILE A 254 0.86 -10.39 -11.57
CA ILE A 254 1.94 -11.32 -11.17
C ILE A 254 1.41 -12.37 -10.19
N GLY A 255 0.62 -11.95 -9.20
CA GLY A 255 -0.04 -12.85 -8.26
C GLY A 255 -0.98 -13.83 -8.96
N ALA A 256 -1.77 -13.36 -9.93
CA ALA A 256 -2.66 -14.21 -10.73
C ALA A 256 -1.89 -15.25 -11.56
N ILE A 257 -0.78 -14.86 -12.20
CA ILE A 257 0.08 -15.78 -12.96
C ILE A 257 0.66 -16.86 -12.04
N TYR A 258 1.15 -16.45 -10.87
CA TYR A 258 1.68 -17.38 -9.87
C TYR A 258 0.63 -18.41 -9.43
N LEU A 259 -0.61 -17.97 -9.20
CA LEU A 259 -1.69 -18.88 -8.81
C LEU A 259 -2.14 -19.81 -9.93
N ASP A 260 -2.14 -19.35 -11.19
CA ASP A 260 -2.59 -20.12 -12.35
C ASP A 260 -1.52 -21.11 -12.87
N GLN A 261 -0.23 -20.72 -12.82
CA GLN A 261 0.84 -21.42 -13.55
C GLN A 261 2.07 -21.73 -12.68
N GLY A 262 2.12 -21.23 -11.45
CA GLY A 262 3.20 -21.49 -10.51
C GLY A 262 4.33 -20.45 -10.52
N MET A 263 5.30 -20.66 -9.62
CA MET A 263 6.39 -19.72 -9.33
C MET A 263 7.30 -19.50 -10.54
N GLU A 264 7.61 -20.55 -11.30
CA GLU A 264 8.48 -20.45 -12.48
C GLU A 264 7.91 -19.52 -13.55
N ALA A 265 6.61 -19.67 -13.86
CA ALA A 265 5.92 -18.82 -14.84
C ALA A 265 5.88 -17.36 -14.38
N ALA A 266 5.59 -17.11 -13.10
CA ALA A 266 5.56 -15.76 -12.55
C ALA A 266 6.96 -15.12 -12.54
N MET A 267 8.00 -15.85 -12.13
CA MET A 267 9.39 -15.39 -12.18
C MET A 267 9.83 -15.08 -13.61
N ASN A 268 9.50 -15.94 -14.58
CA ASN A 268 9.81 -15.71 -15.99
C ASN A 268 9.09 -14.48 -16.55
N PHE A 269 7.81 -14.28 -16.21
CA PHE A 269 7.08 -13.07 -16.58
C PHE A 269 7.74 -11.81 -16.02
N VAL A 270 8.11 -11.82 -14.73
CA VAL A 270 8.80 -10.68 -14.09
C VAL A 270 10.16 -10.43 -14.75
N ALA A 271 10.95 -11.47 -15.00
CA ALA A 271 12.28 -11.36 -15.59
C ALA A 271 12.28 -10.85 -17.03
N THR A 272 11.25 -11.18 -17.81
CA THR A 272 11.19 -10.85 -19.25
C THR A 272 10.38 -9.58 -19.54
N GLN A 273 9.28 -9.34 -18.83
CA GLN A 273 8.38 -8.23 -19.12
C GLN A 273 8.59 -7.02 -18.20
N ILE A 274 9.01 -7.24 -16.94
CA ILE A 274 9.01 -6.20 -15.91
C ILE A 274 10.42 -5.67 -15.66
N LEU A 275 11.36 -6.53 -15.22
CA LEU A 275 12.69 -6.10 -14.79
C LEU A 275 13.48 -5.31 -15.84
N PRO A 276 13.50 -5.68 -17.14
CA PRO A 276 14.23 -4.91 -18.15
C PRO A 276 13.75 -3.46 -18.25
N ARG A 277 12.42 -3.25 -18.21
CA ARG A 277 11.80 -1.93 -18.25
C ARG A 277 11.99 -1.18 -16.93
N SER A 278 11.87 -1.90 -15.82
CA SER A 278 12.09 -1.33 -14.49
C SER A 278 13.49 -0.74 -14.36
N VAL A 279 14.51 -1.42 -14.88
CA VAL A 279 15.89 -0.91 -14.88
C VAL A 279 16.00 0.33 -15.77
N GLU A 280 15.40 0.34 -16.95
CA GLU A 280 15.39 1.52 -17.82
C GLU A 280 14.83 2.76 -17.10
N TYR A 281 13.75 2.61 -16.35
CA TYR A 281 13.17 3.73 -15.58
C TYR A 281 13.94 4.05 -14.31
N ALA A 282 14.50 3.04 -13.64
CA ALA A 282 15.24 3.19 -12.38
C ALA A 282 16.66 3.73 -12.59
N THR A 283 17.26 3.64 -13.77
CA THR A 283 18.57 4.26 -14.06
C THR A 283 18.56 5.79 -13.87
N ARG A 284 17.37 6.40 -13.79
CA ARG A 284 17.18 7.82 -13.45
C ARG A 284 17.26 8.10 -11.95
N ASP A 285 17.19 7.08 -11.09
CA ASP A 285 17.31 7.22 -9.64
C ASP A 285 18.77 7.11 -9.20
N VAL A 286 19.19 8.01 -8.31
CA VAL A 286 20.52 7.96 -7.70
C VAL A 286 20.52 6.87 -6.62
N ILE A 287 21.07 5.70 -6.94
CA ILE A 287 21.28 4.57 -6.00
C ILE A 287 22.58 4.77 -5.21
N TRP A 288 22.89 6.02 -4.85
CA TRP A 288 24.12 6.37 -4.14
C TRP A 288 23.74 7.18 -2.90
N GLU A 289 24.18 6.73 -1.72
CA GLU A 289 23.91 7.42 -0.45
C GLU A 289 25.20 7.89 0.20
N PRO A 290 25.61 9.15 -0.05
CA PRO A 290 26.94 9.63 0.27
C PRO A 290 27.33 9.48 1.74
N ILE A 291 26.36 9.54 2.65
CA ILE A 291 26.58 9.40 4.10
C ILE A 291 27.05 7.98 4.45
N VAL A 292 26.40 6.96 3.87
CA VAL A 292 26.72 5.56 4.12
C VAL A 292 28.00 5.18 3.41
N GLU A 293 28.15 5.63 2.16
CA GLU A 293 29.34 5.35 1.36
C GLU A 293 30.61 5.95 1.97
N LEU A 294 30.55 7.19 2.45
CA LEU A 294 31.66 7.79 3.19
C LEU A 294 31.98 7.01 4.46
N GLN A 295 30.96 6.59 5.22
CA GLN A 295 31.17 5.80 6.42
C GLN A 295 31.88 4.48 6.11
N ASN A 296 31.42 3.76 5.08
CA ASN A 296 32.00 2.51 4.65
C ASN A 296 33.44 2.67 4.16
N LEU A 297 33.69 3.70 3.33
CA LEU A 297 35.02 4.02 2.84
C LEU A 297 36.00 4.29 3.98
N LEU A 298 35.60 5.13 4.95
CA LEU A 298 36.44 5.44 6.12
C LEU A 298 36.64 4.23 7.03
N GLN A 299 35.61 3.40 7.22
CA GLN A 299 35.70 2.20 8.05
C GLN A 299 36.61 1.15 7.41
N GLY A 300 36.47 0.90 6.10
CA GLY A 300 37.29 -0.06 5.34
C GLY A 300 38.77 0.30 5.32
N HIS A 301 39.10 1.59 5.42
CA HIS A 301 40.48 2.09 5.52
C HIS A 301 40.93 2.39 6.97
N TYR A 302 40.22 1.88 7.98
CA TYR A 302 40.57 2.03 9.41
C TYR A 302 40.62 3.49 9.92
N TYR A 303 39.88 4.40 9.29
CA TYR A 303 39.67 5.78 9.75
C TYR A 303 38.53 5.90 10.77
N GLY A 304 37.70 4.87 10.92
CA GLY A 304 36.54 4.86 11.83
C GLY A 304 35.33 5.55 11.21
N HIS A 305 34.43 6.07 12.06
CA HIS A 305 33.16 6.64 11.61
C HIS A 305 33.25 8.18 11.45
N PRO A 306 32.61 8.76 10.42
CA PRO A 306 32.47 10.21 10.31
C PRO A 306 31.53 10.75 11.39
N VAL A 307 31.90 11.86 12.02
CA VAL A 307 31.08 12.56 13.02
C VAL A 307 30.57 13.87 12.44
N TYR A 308 29.26 14.11 12.53
CA TYR A 308 28.62 15.31 12.01
C TYR A 308 28.21 16.24 13.16
N LYS A 309 28.73 17.46 13.16
CA LYS A 309 28.36 18.52 14.11
C LYS A 309 27.41 19.51 13.45
N TYR A 310 26.20 19.61 13.96
CA TYR A 310 25.17 20.51 13.47
C TYR A 310 25.34 21.88 14.12
N LEU A 311 25.63 22.91 13.32
CA LEU A 311 25.83 24.25 13.84
C LEU A 311 24.48 24.94 14.07
N PRO A 312 24.26 25.59 15.22
CA PRO A 312 23.00 26.26 15.52
C PRO A 312 22.59 27.22 14.41
N ALA A 313 21.31 27.16 14.03
CA ALA A 313 20.71 28.02 13.03
C ALA A 313 19.50 28.73 13.65
N PRO A 314 19.22 30.00 13.30
CA PRO A 314 18.04 30.71 13.80
C PRO A 314 16.73 30.04 13.35
N VAL A 315 15.64 30.30 14.07
CA VAL A 315 14.32 29.63 13.90
C VAL A 315 13.76 29.75 12.47
N LYS A 316 14.12 30.80 11.71
CA LYS A 316 13.74 31.01 10.31
C LYS A 316 14.94 31.02 9.35
N ALA A 317 15.96 30.21 9.64
CA ALA A 317 17.14 30.12 8.78
C ALA A 317 16.78 29.53 7.40
N SER A 318 17.29 30.14 6.34
CA SER A 318 17.27 29.58 4.98
C SER A 318 18.48 28.69 4.68
N LYS A 319 19.45 28.65 5.60
CA LYS A 319 20.73 27.96 5.47
C LYS A 319 21.12 27.31 6.80
N TYR A 320 21.35 26.00 6.75
CA TYR A 320 21.78 25.16 7.86
C TYR A 320 23.16 24.61 7.55
N THR A 321 24.05 24.60 8.54
CA THR A 321 25.46 24.24 8.33
C THR A 321 25.83 23.03 9.17
N VAL A 322 26.57 22.10 8.55
CA VAL A 322 27.09 20.89 9.18
C VAL A 322 28.60 20.84 8.98
N GLU A 323 29.33 20.56 10.06
CA GLU A 323 30.76 20.29 10.04
C GLU A 323 30.99 18.77 10.16
N LEU A 324 31.74 18.22 9.23
CA LEU A 324 32.14 16.82 9.18
C LEU A 324 33.52 16.65 9.81
N TYR A 325 33.64 15.70 10.73
CA TYR A 325 34.87 15.33 11.41
C TYR A 325 35.23 13.87 11.12
N VAL A 326 36.52 13.60 10.98
CA VAL A 326 37.09 12.25 10.86
C VAL A 326 38.29 12.16 11.81
N LYS A 327 38.36 11.12 12.65
CA LYS A 327 39.36 10.98 13.73
C LYS A 327 39.52 12.26 14.58
N GLY A 328 38.40 12.89 14.93
CA GLY A 328 38.36 14.10 15.75
C GLY A 328 38.85 15.39 15.06
N ARG A 329 39.23 15.34 13.78
CA ARG A 329 39.66 16.52 13.01
C ARG A 329 38.55 17.01 12.09
N PRO A 330 38.30 18.34 12.01
CA PRO A 330 37.35 18.88 11.06
C PRO A 330 37.89 18.70 9.64
N ILE A 331 37.11 18.08 8.76
CA ILE A 331 37.47 17.82 7.37
C ILE A 331 36.78 18.80 6.43
N LEU A 332 35.46 18.96 6.58
CA LEU A 332 34.65 19.74 5.65
C LEU A 332 33.47 20.40 6.34
N LYS A 333 33.02 21.52 5.79
CA LYS A 333 31.83 22.25 6.23
C LYS A 333 30.91 22.47 5.05
N ALA A 334 29.65 22.09 5.19
CA ALA A 334 28.66 22.23 4.12
C ALA A 334 27.40 22.94 4.62
N THR A 335 26.80 23.72 3.72
CA THR A 335 25.58 24.49 4.00
C THR A 335 24.50 24.16 2.98
N ALA A 336 23.25 23.99 3.45
CA ALA A 336 22.09 23.70 2.62
C ALA A 336 20.78 24.22 3.24
N PRO A 337 19.64 24.21 2.51
CA PRO A 337 18.33 24.61 3.03
C PRO A 337 17.78 23.77 4.19
N SER A 338 18.40 22.63 4.51
CA SER A 338 18.06 21.81 5.70
C SER A 338 19.29 21.07 6.21
N TYR A 339 19.30 20.68 7.48
CA TYR A 339 20.38 19.85 8.05
C TYR A 339 20.53 18.51 7.31
N LYS A 340 19.44 17.89 6.85
CA LYS A 340 19.47 16.65 6.07
C LYS A 340 20.29 16.84 4.79
N GLN A 341 19.99 17.89 4.02
CA GLN A 341 20.72 18.19 2.78
C GLN A 341 22.16 18.65 3.05
N ALA A 342 22.41 19.41 4.12
CA ALA A 342 23.74 19.87 4.48
C ALA A 342 24.65 18.69 4.86
N ARG A 343 24.12 17.72 5.62
CA ARG A 343 24.81 16.46 5.94
C ARG A 343 25.13 15.66 4.67
N GLY A 344 24.15 15.50 3.78
CA GLY A 344 24.34 14.81 2.49
C GLY A 344 25.46 15.43 1.66
N ARG A 345 25.44 16.77 1.49
CA ARG A 345 26.50 17.51 0.77
C ARG A 345 27.88 17.37 1.42
N ALA A 346 27.96 17.44 2.75
CA ALA A 346 29.23 17.26 3.45
C ALA A 346 29.79 15.86 3.21
N ALA A 347 28.93 14.84 3.26
CA ALA A 347 29.32 13.46 3.04
C ALA A 347 29.76 13.20 1.60
N GLU A 348 29.02 13.70 0.62
CA GLU A 348 29.34 13.59 -0.82
C GLU A 348 30.68 14.24 -1.16
N ALA A 349 30.90 15.49 -0.74
CA ALA A 349 32.15 16.17 -1.01
C ALA A 349 33.34 15.45 -0.36
N ALA A 350 33.17 14.97 0.86
CA ALA A 350 34.21 14.23 1.56
C ALA A 350 34.46 12.84 0.95
N TYR A 351 33.43 12.13 0.51
CA TYR A 351 33.56 10.83 -0.16
C TYR A 351 34.53 10.93 -1.34
N TRP A 352 34.30 11.87 -2.27
CA TRP A 352 35.16 12.03 -3.44
C TRP A 352 36.61 12.40 -3.09
N HIS A 353 36.82 13.16 -2.00
CA HIS A 353 38.17 13.48 -1.53
C HIS A 353 38.87 12.25 -0.94
N PHE A 354 38.18 11.47 -0.11
CA PHE A 354 38.74 10.27 0.49
C PHE A 354 38.92 9.15 -0.53
N GLU A 355 38.00 8.95 -1.46
CA GLU A 355 38.08 7.90 -2.48
C GLU A 355 39.28 8.16 -3.41
N LYS A 356 39.51 9.42 -3.79
CA LYS A 356 40.69 9.81 -4.57
C LYS A 356 42.02 9.55 -3.84
N LEU A 357 42.03 9.66 -2.50
CA LEU A 357 43.23 9.49 -1.68
C LEU A 357 43.49 8.03 -1.28
N LEU A 358 42.43 7.31 -0.93
CA LEU A 358 42.49 5.97 -0.34
C LEU A 358 42.27 4.87 -1.38
N GLY A 359 41.67 5.20 -2.53
CA GLY A 359 41.23 4.22 -3.50
C GLY A 359 39.98 3.47 -3.03
N PRO A 360 39.54 2.43 -3.78
CA PRO A 360 38.45 1.57 -3.36
C PRO A 360 38.79 0.89 -2.03
N VAL A 361 37.76 0.53 -1.25
CA VAL A 361 37.95 -0.24 -0.01
C VAL A 361 38.71 -1.54 -0.35
N PRO A 362 39.80 -1.86 0.37
CA PRO A 362 40.62 -3.04 0.11
C PRO A 362 39.90 -4.37 0.37
#